data_AF-A0A242MRG5-F1
#
_entry.id   AF-A0A242MRG5-F1
#
_cell.length_a   1.000
_cell.length_b   1.000
_cell.length_c   1.000
_cell.angle_alpha   90.00
_cell.angle_beta   90.00
_cell.angle_gamma   90.00
#
_symmetry.space_group_name_H-M   'P 1'
#
loop_
_entity.id
_entity.type
_entity.pdbx_description
1 polymer ?
#
loop_
_entity_poly.entity_id
_entity_poly.type
_entity_poly.pdbx_seq_one_letter_code
_entity_poly.pdbx_strand_id
1 'polypeptide(L)'
;MLGDPLSDQFVLLGKLIEKMRRLLAVAHVRHGGLGLQIVNETIRGRIEWDGVEHSHMPCAVVDGRRVEWDELGRMLMTFEGWQFKLEVRDPSDEI
;
A
#
# COMPACT_ATOMS: atom_id res chain seq x y z
N MET A 1 -23.78 36.73 -5.10
CA MET A 1 -22.31 36.79 -5.13
C MET A 1 -21.82 35.40 -5.43
N LEU A 2 -21.14 35.19 -6.57
CA LEU A 2 -20.45 33.93 -6.87
C LEU A 2 -19.21 33.89 -5.95
N GLY A 3 -19.02 32.79 -5.22
CA GLY A 3 -17.88 32.63 -4.31
C GLY A 3 -16.54 32.77 -5.03
N ASP A 4 -15.51 33.16 -4.30
CA ASP A 4 -14.14 33.27 -4.82
C ASP A 4 -13.66 31.91 -5.37
N PRO A 5 -13.38 31.78 -6.68
CA PRO A 5 -12.95 30.54 -7.30
C PRO A 5 -11.70 29.91 -6.66
N LEU A 6 -10.86 30.73 -6.00
CA LEU A 6 -9.67 30.25 -5.29
C LEU A 6 -10.01 29.57 -3.97
N SER A 7 -11.11 29.98 -3.32
CA SER A 7 -11.57 29.37 -2.07
C SER A 7 -11.93 27.90 -2.26
N ASP A 8 -12.54 27.55 -3.40
CA ASP A 8 -12.84 26.16 -3.74
C ASP A 8 -11.57 25.32 -3.98
N GLN A 9 -10.50 25.91 -4.54
CA GLN A 9 -9.23 25.21 -4.75
C GLN A 9 -8.53 24.85 -3.44
N PHE A 10 -8.49 25.76 -2.46
CA PHE A 10 -7.91 25.45 -1.14
C PHE A 10 -8.74 24.43 -0.36
N VAL A 11 -10.07 24.45 -0.50
CA VAL A 11 -10.94 23.42 0.08
C VAL A 11 -10.68 22.05 -0.55
N LEU A 12 -10.53 21.97 -1.87
CA LEU A 12 -10.17 20.73 -2.58
C LEU A 12 -8.79 20.22 -2.17
N LEU A 13 -7.79 21.10 -2.07
CA LEU A 13 -6.45 20.74 -1.60
C LEU A 13 -6.48 20.21 -0.16
N GLY A 14 -7.23 20.85 0.73
CA GLY A 14 -7.40 20.39 2.12
C GLY A 14 -8.01 18.99 2.19
N LYS A 15 -9.05 18.71 1.38
CA LYS A 15 -9.65 17.37 1.28
C LYS A 15 -8.66 16.33 0.76
N LEU A 16 -7.83 16.69 -0.22
CA LEU A 16 -6.79 15.80 -0.73
C LEU A 16 -5.74 15.47 0.34
N ILE A 17 -5.25 16.49 1.05
CA ILE A 17 -4.28 16.30 2.14
C ILE A 17 -4.85 15.39 3.24
N GLU A 18 -6.10 15.61 3.65
CA GLU A 18 -6.76 14.78 4.65
C GLU A 18 -6.98 13.35 4.15
N LYS A 19 -7.30 13.16 2.87
CA LYS A 19 -7.36 11.83 2.25
C LYS A 19 -5.99 11.14 2.29
N MET A 20 -4.93 11.83 1.89
CA MET A 20 -3.56 11.30 1.94
C MET A 20 -3.15 10.93 3.36
N ARG A 21 -3.44 11.77 4.35
CA ARG A 21 -3.15 11.50 5.76
C ARG A 21 -3.84 10.25 6.26
N ARG A 22 -5.13 10.06 5.93
CA ARG A 22 -5.89 8.85 6.31
C ARG A 22 -5.31 7.59 5.68
N LEU A 23 -4.94 7.65 4.40
CA LEU A 23 -4.32 6.52 3.70
C LEU A 23 -2.95 6.16 4.26
N LEU A 24 -2.18 7.15 4.70
CA LEU A 24 -0.84 6.97 5.27
C LEU A 24 -0.85 6.72 6.80
N ALA A 25 -2.01 6.78 7.45
CA ALA A 25 -2.11 6.63 8.91
C ALA A 25 -1.91 5.18 9.38
N VAL A 26 -2.09 4.21 8.48
CA VAL A 26 -1.93 2.78 8.79
C VAL A 26 -0.66 2.27 8.15
N ALA A 27 0.33 1.93 8.98
CA ALA A 27 1.50 1.20 8.54
C ALA A 27 1.18 -0.30 8.47
N HIS A 28 1.46 -0.90 7.33
CA HIS A 28 1.29 -2.32 7.06
C HIS A 28 2.57 -3.12 7.33
N VAL A 29 3.74 -2.50 7.20
CA VAL A 29 5.04 -3.17 7.40
C VAL A 29 5.93 -2.44 8.39
N ARG A 30 6.74 -3.20 9.12
CA ARG A 30 7.78 -2.69 10.01
C ARG A 30 9.04 -3.54 9.94
N HIS A 31 10.17 -2.95 10.32
CA HIS A 31 11.39 -3.72 10.57
C HIS A 31 11.33 -4.35 11.97
N GLY A 32 11.55 -5.66 12.01
CA GLY A 32 11.64 -6.46 13.24
C GLY A 32 12.89 -7.35 13.25
N GLY A 33 12.96 -8.27 14.22
CA GLY A 33 14.14 -9.13 14.41
C GLY A 33 14.45 -10.08 13.26
N LEU A 34 13.51 -10.29 12.33
CA LEU A 34 13.66 -11.16 11.15
C LEU A 34 13.65 -10.38 9.82
N GLY A 35 13.85 -9.06 9.87
CA GLY A 35 13.74 -8.18 8.71
C GLY A 35 12.36 -7.52 8.61
N LEU A 36 11.88 -7.29 7.38
CA LEU A 36 10.57 -6.70 7.14
C LEU A 36 9.46 -7.67 7.58
N GLN A 37 8.46 -7.17 8.29
CA GLN A 37 7.36 -7.96 8.87
C GLN A 37 6.03 -7.23 8.72
N ILE A 38 4.94 -7.99 8.58
CA ILE A 38 3.57 -7.46 8.60
C ILE A 38 3.25 -7.07 10.05
N VAL A 39 2.71 -5.86 10.25
CA VAL A 39 2.46 -5.31 11.60
C VAL A 39 1.25 -5.98 12.27
N ASN A 40 0.19 -6.24 11.50
CA ASN A 40 -1.09 -6.82 11.92
C ASN A 40 -1.45 -7.99 10.97
N GLU A 41 -2.72 -8.16 10.58
CA GLU A 41 -3.18 -9.22 9.67
C GLU A 41 -3.51 -8.71 8.26
N THR A 42 -3.32 -7.41 8.01
CA THR A 42 -3.64 -6.77 6.71
C THR A 42 -2.40 -6.12 6.12
N ILE A 43 -2.16 -6.41 4.85
CA ILE A 43 -1.20 -5.73 4.00
C ILE A 43 -1.93 -5.13 2.81
N ARG A 44 -1.66 -3.87 2.49
CA ARG A 44 -2.17 -3.19 1.29
C ARG A 44 -1.02 -2.55 0.55
N GLY A 45 -1.06 -2.62 -0.76
CA GLY A 45 -0.01 -2.09 -1.61
C GLY A 45 -0.40 -2.15 -3.07
N ARG A 46 0.54 -1.78 -3.92
CA ARG A 46 0.39 -1.85 -5.38
C ARG A 46 1.29 -2.94 -5.93
N ILE A 47 0.75 -3.78 -6.79
CA ILE A 47 1.53 -4.74 -7.56
C ILE A 47 2.21 -3.99 -8.71
N GLU A 48 3.52 -4.14 -8.85
CA GLU A 48 4.34 -3.52 -9.89
C GLU A 48 5.22 -4.54 -10.61
N TRP A 49 5.78 -4.13 -11.75
CA TRP A 49 6.78 -4.91 -12.45
C TRP A 49 8.11 -4.89 -11.67
N ASP A 50 8.77 -6.04 -11.58
CA ASP A 50 10.04 -6.18 -10.88
C ASP A 50 11.24 -5.56 -11.65
N GLY A 51 11.04 -5.07 -12.87
CA GLY A 51 12.11 -4.44 -13.65
C GLY A 51 13.09 -5.45 -14.26
N VAL A 52 12.84 -6.75 -14.10
CA VAL A 52 13.69 -7.81 -14.63
C VAL A 52 13.05 -8.38 -15.89
N GLU A 53 13.77 -8.27 -17.00
CA GLU A 53 13.31 -8.81 -18.28
C GLU A 53 13.23 -10.34 -18.19
N HIS A 54 12.15 -10.93 -18.72
CA HIS A 54 11.83 -12.37 -18.63
C HIS A 54 11.55 -12.89 -17.22
N SER A 55 11.47 -12.02 -16.21
CA SER A 55 10.90 -12.43 -14.92
C SER A 55 9.39 -12.55 -15.00
N HIS A 56 8.86 -13.58 -14.32
CA HIS A 56 7.43 -13.80 -14.17
C HIS A 56 6.94 -13.43 -12.76
N MET A 57 7.77 -12.76 -11.96
CA MET A 57 7.44 -12.33 -10.62
C MET A 57 7.16 -10.83 -10.60
N PRO A 58 6.05 -10.38 -9.97
CA PRO A 58 5.88 -8.97 -9.69
C PRO A 58 6.73 -8.55 -8.49
N CYS A 59 6.81 -7.24 -8.24
CA CYS A 59 7.11 -6.72 -6.91
C CYS A 59 5.87 -6.03 -6.32
N ALA A 60 5.89 -5.74 -5.04
CA ALA A 60 4.84 -4.98 -4.36
C ALA A 60 5.41 -3.68 -3.80
N VAL A 61 4.62 -2.60 -3.86
CA VAL A 61 4.91 -1.36 -3.15
C VAL A 61 3.96 -1.23 -1.97
N VAL A 62 4.48 -1.36 -0.75
CA VAL A 62 3.73 -1.34 0.52
C VAL A 62 4.31 -0.25 1.41
N ASP A 63 3.47 0.64 1.93
CA ASP A 63 3.89 1.83 2.69
C ASP A 63 4.96 2.68 1.97
N GLY A 64 4.90 2.73 0.63
CA GLY A 64 5.90 3.41 -0.21
C GLY A 64 7.24 2.68 -0.34
N ARG A 65 7.36 1.46 0.20
CA ARG A 65 8.56 0.62 0.12
C ARG A 65 8.36 -0.47 -0.91
N ARG A 66 9.37 -0.69 -1.74
CA ARG A 66 9.39 -1.81 -2.66
C ARG A 66 9.75 -3.09 -1.90
N VAL A 67 8.96 -4.14 -2.12
CA VAL A 67 9.05 -5.46 -1.51
C VAL A 67 9.05 -6.47 -2.65
N GLU A 68 10.12 -7.25 -2.75
CA GLU A 68 10.20 -8.31 -3.76
C GLU A 68 9.27 -9.47 -3.39
N TRP A 69 8.84 -10.25 -4.38
CA TRP A 69 7.83 -11.30 -4.14
C TRP A 69 8.29 -12.36 -3.15
N ASP A 70 9.58 -12.68 -3.14
CA ASP A 70 10.18 -13.64 -2.21
C ASP A 70 10.25 -13.07 -0.78
N GLU A 71 10.52 -11.78 -0.62
CA GLU A 71 10.45 -11.07 0.67
C GLU A 71 9.01 -11.07 1.21
N LEU A 72 8.03 -10.78 0.36
CA LEU A 72 6.60 -10.90 0.73
C LEU A 72 6.26 -12.32 1.18
N GLY A 73 6.75 -13.34 0.47
CA GLY A 73 6.60 -14.74 0.85
C GLY A 73 7.20 -15.06 2.23
N ARG A 74 8.38 -14.53 2.54
CA ARG A 74 9.02 -14.69 3.88
C ARG A 74 8.20 -14.01 4.97
N MET A 75 7.65 -12.83 4.70
CA MET A 75 6.78 -12.12 5.63
C MET A 75 5.53 -12.91 6.00
N LEU A 76 5.00 -13.73 5.08
CA LEU A 76 3.82 -14.57 5.34
C LEU A 76 4.10 -15.75 6.28
N MET A 77 5.36 -16.11 6.53
CA MET A 77 5.71 -17.22 7.44
C MET A 77 5.17 -17.02 8.86
N THR A 78 4.91 -15.77 9.29
CA THR A 78 4.32 -15.49 10.61
C THR A 78 2.86 -15.94 10.74
N PHE A 79 2.20 -16.30 9.63
CA PHE A 79 0.80 -16.71 9.57
C PHE A 79 0.64 -18.21 9.21
N GLU A 80 1.61 -19.05 9.56
CA GLU A 80 1.53 -20.48 9.32
C GLU A 80 0.23 -21.09 9.87
N GLY A 81 -0.50 -21.82 9.03
CA GLY A 81 -1.78 -22.45 9.37
C GLY A 81 -3.02 -21.55 9.25
N TRP A 82 -2.86 -20.28 8.88
CA TRP A 82 -3.98 -19.35 8.72
C TRP A 82 -4.62 -19.45 7.32
N GLN A 83 -5.89 -19.09 7.23
CA GLN A 83 -6.56 -18.88 5.95
C GLN A 83 -6.33 -17.42 5.52
N PHE A 84 -6.18 -17.19 4.21
CA PHE A 84 -6.02 -15.84 3.67
C PHE A 84 -6.91 -15.60 2.45
N LYS A 85 -7.19 -14.32 2.18
CA LYS A 85 -7.87 -13.85 0.97
C LYS A 85 -6.98 -12.80 0.31
N LEU A 86 -6.71 -12.97 -0.98
CA LEU A 86 -6.10 -11.94 -1.81
C LEU A 86 -7.20 -11.23 -2.60
N GLU A 87 -7.19 -9.90 -2.57
CA GLU A 87 -8.12 -9.06 -3.32
C GLU A 87 -7.34 -8.11 -4.21
N VAL A 88 -7.64 -8.10 -5.49
CA VAL A 88 -7.04 -7.20 -6.49
C VAL A 88 -8.13 -6.27 -6.99
N ARG A 89 -7.83 -4.97 -7.00
CA ARG A 89 -8.75 -3.90 -7.38
C ARG A 89 -8.16 -3.06 -8.52
N ASP A 90 -9.01 -2.36 -9.25
CA ASP A 90 -8.54 -1.40 -10.24
C ASP A 90 -7.75 -0.28 -9.54
N PRO A 91 -6.68 0.27 -10.12
CA PRO A 91 -5.93 1.38 -9.51
C PRO A 91 -6.77 2.61 -9.17
N SER A 92 -7.93 2.77 -9.81
CA SER A 92 -8.88 3.86 -9.52
C SER A 92 -9.82 3.60 -8.33
N ASP A 93 -9.89 2.36 -7.85
CA ASP A 93 -10.70 2.00 -6.69
C ASP A 93 -9.99 2.36 -5.37
N GLU A 94 -10.76 2.72 -4.34
CA GLU A 94 -10.23 2.92 -2.99
C GLU A 94 -10.07 1.58 -2.23
N ILE A 95 -9.00 1.45 -1.43
CA ILE A 95 -8.67 0.27 -0.60
C ILE A 95 -8.45 0.69 0.85
#